data_AF-A0A2H9LNB6-F1
#
_entry.id   AF-A0A2H9LNB6-F1
#
_cell.length_a   1.000
_cell.length_b   1.000
_cell.length_c   1.000
_cell.angle_alpha   90.00
_cell.angle_beta   90.00
_cell.angle_gamma   90.00
#
_symmetry.space_group_name_H-M   'P 1'
#
loop_
_entity.id
_entity.type
_entity.pdbx_description
1 polymer ?
#
loop_
_entity_poly.entity_id
_entity_poly.type
_entity_poly.pdbx_seq_one_letter_code
_entity_poly.pdbx_strand_id
1 'polypeptide(L)'
;MSGEEKAETKAPSALVELAVRYFKKEGYKVEEKETTLEGVSGVSRRFDLIVQKGHVAQGVWIRDWNRTIGVNVIINSDKASEDVSLSSPIIIGEKFSDHAKSYANRRKITLLAKRQIALSLR
;
A
#
# COMPACT_ATOMS: atom_id res chain seq x y z
N MET A 1 -3.06 -30.32 6.40
CA MET A 1 -3.48 -29.76 5.11
C MET A 1 -2.78 -28.42 4.96
N SER A 2 -1.52 -28.48 4.53
CA SER A 2 -0.61 -27.34 4.45
C SER A 2 -0.85 -26.62 3.13
N GLY A 3 -1.54 -25.49 3.19
CA GLY A 3 -1.62 -24.56 2.07
C GLY A 3 -0.46 -23.58 2.18
N GLU A 4 0.71 -23.98 1.69
CA GLU A 4 1.78 -23.01 1.41
C GLU A 4 1.29 -22.12 0.27
N GLU A 5 0.82 -20.91 0.62
CA GLU A 5 0.61 -19.82 -0.32
C GLU A 5 1.97 -19.51 -0.95
N LYS A 6 2.21 -20.08 -2.13
CA LYS A 6 3.34 -19.75 -2.99
C LYS A 6 3.34 -18.23 -3.18
N ALA A 7 4.29 -17.56 -2.54
CA ALA A 7 4.70 -16.21 -2.89
C ALA A 7 5.29 -16.29 -4.31
N GLU A 8 4.43 -16.17 -5.32
CA GLU A 8 4.85 -15.94 -6.69
C GLU A 8 5.61 -14.61 -6.72
N THR A 9 6.93 -14.70 -6.81
CA THR A 9 7.85 -13.62 -7.16
C THR A 9 7.52 -13.13 -8.59
N LYS A 10 6.40 -12.43 -8.74
CA LYS A 10 6.05 -11.73 -9.99
C LYS A 10 7.05 -10.60 -10.18
N ALA A 11 7.56 -10.44 -11.40
CA ALA A 11 8.32 -9.25 -11.77
C ALA A 11 7.57 -8.00 -11.28
N PRO A 12 8.25 -7.02 -10.67
CA PRO A 12 7.57 -5.86 -10.11
C PRO A 12 6.72 -5.24 -11.21
N SER A 13 5.42 -5.13 -10.95
CA SER A 13 4.52 -4.60 -11.96
C SER A 13 4.93 -3.17 -12.29
N ALA A 14 4.66 -2.70 -13.50
CA ALA A 14 5.02 -1.33 -13.90
C ALA A 14 4.50 -0.26 -12.92
N LEU A 15 3.41 -0.55 -12.19
CA LEU A 15 2.89 0.31 -11.14
C LEU A 15 3.80 0.38 -9.90
N VAL A 16 4.48 -0.72 -9.54
CA VAL A 16 5.45 -0.76 -8.44
C VAL A 16 6.64 0.15 -8.76
N GLU A 17 7.21 0.05 -9.96
CA GLU A 17 8.32 0.92 -10.35
C GLU A 17 7.94 2.41 -10.34
N LEU A 18 6.74 2.73 -10.83
CA LEU A 18 6.21 4.10 -10.79
C LEU A 18 6.02 4.58 -9.34
N ALA A 19 5.49 3.72 -8.47
CA ALA A 19 5.31 4.04 -7.05
C ALA A 19 6.67 4.34 -6.37
N VAL A 20 7.67 3.49 -6.58
CA VAL A 20 9.02 3.67 -6.03
C VAL A 20 9.63 5.00 -6.49
N ARG A 21 9.55 5.31 -7.79
CA ARG A 21 10.05 6.58 -8.34
C ARG A 21 9.34 7.78 -7.75
N TYR A 22 8.01 7.70 -7.60
CA TYR A 22 7.20 8.75 -7.00
C TYR A 22 7.59 9.01 -5.55
N PHE A 23 7.67 7.98 -4.73
CA PHE A 23 8.06 8.12 -3.33
C PHE A 23 9.48 8.67 -3.19
N LYS A 24 10.43 8.21 -4.01
CA LYS A 24 11.79 8.77 -4.03
C LYS A 24 11.80 10.27 -4.41
N LYS A 25 11.01 10.68 -5.43
CA LYS A 25 10.87 12.10 -5.83
C LYS A 25 10.26 12.95 -4.72
N GLU A 26 9.30 12.41 -3.98
CA GLU A 26 8.64 13.07 -2.85
C GLU A 26 9.45 13.07 -1.54
N GLY A 27 10.67 12.52 -1.57
CA GLY A 27 11.63 12.50 -0.45
C GLY A 27 11.39 11.40 0.59
N TYR A 28 10.68 10.33 0.23
CA TYR A 28 10.53 9.16 1.09
C TYR A 28 11.73 8.23 0.95
N LYS A 29 12.11 7.58 2.05
CA LYS A 29 12.92 6.38 2.04
C LYS A 29 12.01 5.20 1.74
N VAL A 30 12.36 4.39 0.74
CA VAL A 30 11.54 3.26 0.29
C VAL A 30 12.26 1.97 0.62
N GLU A 31 11.62 1.11 1.41
CA GLU A 31 12.04 -0.27 1.62
C GLU A 31 11.29 -1.15 0.60
N GLU A 32 12.03 -1.56 -0.43
CA GLU A 32 11.50 -2.25 -1.61
C GLU A 32 11.36 -3.77 -1.41
N LYS A 33 11.78 -4.30 -0.26
CA LYS A 33 11.59 -5.72 0.06
C LYS A 33 10.20 -5.91 0.66
N GLU A 34 9.49 -6.94 0.20
CA GLU A 34 8.27 -7.41 0.85
C GLU A 34 8.59 -7.65 2.32
N THR A 35 8.12 -6.72 3.15
CA THR A 35 8.43 -6.74 4.57
C THR A 35 7.22 -7.37 5.23
N THR A 36 7.38 -8.60 5.68
CA THR A 36 6.41 -9.26 6.53
C THR A 36 6.67 -8.78 7.95
N LEU A 37 5.70 -8.09 8.55
CA LEU A 37 5.77 -7.65 9.94
C LEU A 37 4.80 -8.46 10.76
N GLU A 38 5.24 -8.92 11.93
CA GLU A 38 4.37 -9.59 12.88
C GLU A 38 3.52 -8.54 13.60
N GLY A 39 2.20 -8.65 13.49
CA GLY A 39 1.26 -7.78 14.17
C GLY A 39 1.12 -8.13 15.64
N VAL A 40 0.59 -7.19 16.43
CA VAL A 40 0.27 -7.37 17.86
C VAL A 40 -0.72 -8.52 18.06
N SER A 41 -1.56 -8.81 17.05
CA SER A 41 -2.46 -9.97 17.05
C SER A 41 -1.78 -11.33 16.83
N GLY A 42 -0.46 -11.37 16.62
CA GLY A 42 0.28 -12.57 16.21
C GLY A 42 0.07 -12.95 14.74
N VAL A 43 -0.59 -12.08 13.96
CA VAL A 43 -0.80 -12.29 12.52
C VAL A 43 0.28 -11.55 11.74
N SER A 44 1.02 -12.28 10.92
CA SER A 44 1.96 -11.70 9.96
C SER A 44 1.22 -10.90 8.89
N ARG A 45 1.56 -9.62 8.76
CA ARG A 45 1.04 -8.70 7.73
C ARG A 45 2.09 -8.47 6.66
N ARG A 46 1.71 -8.70 5.41
CA ARG A 46 2.56 -8.46 4.23
C ARG A 46 2.23 -7.13 3.59
N PHE A 47 3.27 -6.35 3.33
CA PHE A 47 3.23 -5.05 2.67
C PHE A 47 3.94 -5.14 1.33
N ASP A 48 3.45 -4.39 0.34
CA ASP A 48 4.11 -4.33 -0.97
C ASP A 48 5.36 -3.44 -0.88
N LEU A 49 5.28 -2.33 -0.15
CA LEU A 49 6.43 -1.48 0.22
C LEU A 49 6.22 -0.91 1.62
N ILE A 50 7.31 -0.55 2.29
CA ILE A 50 7.27 0.35 3.45
C ILE A 50 7.96 1.65 3.06
N VAL A 51 7.31 2.77 3.32
CA VAL A 51 7.87 4.10 3.07
C VAL A 51 8.01 4.89 4.35
N GLN A 52 9.13 5.60 4.49
CA GLN A 52 9.40 6.42 5.65
C GLN A 52 9.70 7.85 5.23
N LYS A 53 9.02 8.81 5.86
CA LYS A 53 9.30 10.24 5.73
C LYS A 53 9.49 10.86 7.12
N GLY A 54 10.72 11.24 7.42
CA GLY A 54 11.10 11.65 8.78
C GLY A 54 10.90 10.51 9.78
N HIS A 55 10.06 10.73 10.80
CA HIS A 55 9.74 9.75 11.84
C HIS A 55 8.48 8.91 11.54
N VAL A 56 7.83 9.14 10.38
CA VAL A 56 6.58 8.49 10.02
C VAL A 56 6.87 7.36 9.04
N ALA A 57 6.62 6.12 9.47
CA ALA A 57 6.66 4.93 8.62
C ALA A 57 5.23 4.50 8.26
N GLN A 58 4.99 4.26 6.97
CA GLN A 58 3.69 3.91 6.41
C GLN A 58 3.81 2.67 5.55
N GLY A 59 2.86 1.75 5.72
CA GLY A 59 2.68 0.62 4.82
C GLY A 59 2.05 1.06 3.50
N VAL A 60 2.58 0.56 2.38
CA VAL A 60 2.04 0.80 1.05
C VAL A 60 1.47 -0.49 0.49
N TRP A 61 0.24 -0.40 -0.03
CA TRP A 61 -0.38 -1.47 -0.82
C TRP A 61 -0.57 -1.06 -2.26
N ILE A 62 -0.12 -1.90 -3.17
CA ILE A 62 -0.18 -1.69 -4.61
C ILE A 62 -1.13 -2.72 -5.19
N ARG A 63 -2.29 -2.24 -5.65
CA ARG A 63 -3.33 -3.08 -6.26
C ARG A 63 -3.41 -2.75 -7.74
N ASP A 64 -2.48 -3.34 -8.49
CA ASP A 64 -2.38 -3.21 -9.95
C ASP A 64 -3.37 -4.13 -10.66
N TRP A 65 -4.66 -3.85 -10.48
CA TRP A 65 -5.73 -4.54 -11.18
C TRP A 65 -6.51 -3.57 -12.07
N ASN A 66 -7.10 -4.08 -13.14
CA ASN A 66 -7.93 -3.26 -14.03
C ASN A 66 -9.38 -3.14 -13.50
N ARG A 67 -9.54 -2.88 -12.19
CA ARG A 67 -10.86 -2.75 -11.54
C ARG A 67 -10.86 -1.67 -10.46
N THR A 68 -12.06 -1.21 -10.12
CA THR A 68 -12.27 -0.26 -9.02
C THR A 68 -11.96 -0.93 -7.68
N ILE A 69 -11.12 -0.30 -6.87
CA ILE A 69 -10.82 -0.71 -5.50
C ILE A 69 -12.02 -0.37 -4.61
N GLY A 70 -12.61 -1.42 -4.01
CA GLY A 70 -13.69 -1.30 -3.05
C GLY A 70 -13.21 -1.00 -1.63
N VAL A 71 -14.16 -0.59 -0.77
CA VAL A 71 -13.88 -0.18 0.62
C VAL A 71 -13.25 -1.28 1.48
N ASN A 72 -13.59 -2.55 1.24
CA ASN A 72 -13.06 -3.68 2.00
C ASN A 72 -11.53 -3.78 1.91
N VAL A 73 -10.95 -3.46 0.76
CA VAL A 73 -9.49 -3.44 0.57
C VAL A 73 -8.85 -2.36 1.43
N ILE A 74 -9.51 -1.20 1.52
CA ILE A 74 -9.04 -0.07 2.32
C ILE A 74 -9.12 -0.43 3.81
N ILE A 75 -10.26 -0.97 4.27
CA ILE A 75 -10.46 -1.40 5.66
C ILE A 75 -9.41 -2.45 6.08
N ASN A 76 -9.17 -3.45 5.22
CA ASN A 76 -8.21 -4.51 5.55
C ASN A 76 -6.78 -3.97 5.65
N SER A 77 -6.40 -3.02 4.78
CA SER A 77 -5.07 -2.40 4.82
C SER A 77 -4.91 -1.47 6.03
N ASP A 78 -5.97 -0.77 6.41
CA ASP A 78 -6.02 0.06 7.62
C ASP A 78 -5.79 -0.78 8.88
N LYS A 79 -6.59 -1.85 9.03
CA LYS A 79 -6.44 -2.80 10.14
C LYS A 79 -5.06 -3.45 10.16
N ALA A 80 -4.52 -3.82 9.00
CA ALA A 80 -3.19 -4.41 8.90
C ALA A 80 -2.08 -3.43 9.33
N SER A 81 -2.23 -2.14 9.03
CA SER A 81 -1.26 -1.11 9.45
C SER A 81 -1.33 -0.86 10.95
N GLU A 82 -2.55 -0.77 11.50
CA GLU A 82 -2.80 -0.60 12.93
C GLU A 82 -2.23 -1.78 13.74
N ASP A 83 -2.40 -3.00 13.22
CA ASP A 83 -1.91 -4.25 13.84
C ASP A 83 -0.38 -4.28 13.97
N VAL A 84 0.37 -3.62 13.08
CA VAL A 84 1.85 -3.56 13.11
C VAL A 84 2.37 -2.21 13.61
N SER A 85 1.52 -1.37 14.20
CA SER A 85 1.88 -0.03 14.69
C SER A 85 2.48 0.92 13.64
N LEU A 86 2.13 0.73 12.36
CA LEU A 86 2.48 1.68 11.29
C LEU A 86 1.46 2.82 11.24
N SER A 87 1.89 3.97 10.70
CA SER A 87 1.00 5.10 10.45
C SER A 87 -0.01 4.78 9.35
N SER A 88 -0.96 5.70 9.12
CA SER A 88 -2.06 5.49 8.19
C SER A 88 -1.56 5.01 6.81
N PRO A 89 -2.17 3.95 6.24
CA PRO A 89 -1.65 3.34 5.03
C PRO A 89 -1.71 4.25 3.81
N ILE A 90 -0.90 3.91 2.82
CA ILE A 90 -0.98 4.45 1.46
C ILE A 90 -1.43 3.33 0.53
N ILE A 91 -2.49 3.56 -0.25
CA ILE A 91 -3.00 2.58 -1.20
C ILE A 91 -2.90 3.12 -2.60
N ILE A 92 -2.27 2.35 -3.48
CA ILE A 92 -2.03 2.65 -4.87
C ILE A 92 -2.90 1.76 -5.74
N GLY A 93 -3.56 2.34 -6.73
CA GLY A 93 -4.34 1.58 -7.70
C GLY A 93 -4.81 2.39 -8.88
N GLU A 94 -5.63 1.77 -9.74
CA GLU A 94 -6.15 2.44 -10.93
C GLU A 94 -7.29 3.41 -10.59
N LYS A 95 -8.30 2.93 -9.86
CA LYS A 95 -9.50 3.68 -9.47
C LYS A 95 -10.00 3.23 -8.09
N PHE A 96 -10.66 4.14 -7.37
CA PHE A 96 -11.26 3.88 -6.05
C PHE A 96 -12.75 4.16 -6.07
N SER A 97 -13.54 3.32 -5.39
CA SER A 97 -14.98 3.54 -5.24
C SER A 97 -15.26 4.71 -4.29
N ASP A 98 -16.46 5.27 -4.33
CA ASP A 98 -16.81 6.41 -3.46
C ASP A 98 -16.89 6.01 -1.99
N HIS A 99 -17.26 4.76 -1.70
CA HIS A 99 -17.16 4.19 -0.36
C HIS A 99 -15.71 4.09 0.11
N ALA A 100 -14.79 3.66 -0.77
CA ALA A 100 -13.35 3.61 -0.47
C ALA A 100 -12.79 5.01 -0.17
N LYS A 101 -13.12 6.01 -0.99
CA LYS A 101 -12.72 7.42 -0.77
C LYS A 101 -13.29 7.98 0.54
N SER A 102 -14.57 7.72 0.81
CA SER A 102 -15.25 8.20 2.01
C SER A 102 -14.62 7.63 3.29
N TYR A 103 -14.33 6.34 3.30
CA TYR A 103 -13.64 5.69 4.42
C TYR A 103 -12.22 6.24 4.59
N ALA A 104 -11.47 6.34 3.49
CA ALA A 104 -10.10 6.82 3.52
C ALA A 104 -9.98 8.24 4.05
N ASN A 105 -10.87 9.14 3.65
CA ASN A 105 -10.91 10.52 4.15
C ASN A 105 -11.14 10.59 5.67
N ARG A 106 -12.04 9.74 6.20
CA ARG A 106 -12.33 9.66 7.64
C ARG A 106 -11.15 9.14 8.45
N ARG A 107 -10.42 8.16 7.92
CA ARG A 107 -9.30 7.47 8.60
C ARG A 107 -7.93 8.04 8.26
N LYS A 108 -7.86 9.13 7.48
CA LYS A 108 -6.61 9.75 6.99
C LYS A 108 -5.72 8.78 6.22
N ILE A 109 -6.33 7.86 5.49
CA ILE A 109 -5.66 6.92 4.59
C ILE A 109 -5.41 7.63 3.25
N THR A 110 -4.20 7.49 2.73
CA THR A 110 -3.83 8.11 1.46
C THR A 110 -4.20 7.19 0.30
N LEU A 111 -4.99 7.68 -0.64
CA LEU A 111 -5.31 6.97 -1.89
C LEU A 111 -4.57 7.65 -3.04
N LEU A 112 -3.75 6.89 -3.76
CA LEU A 112 -2.99 7.36 -4.91
C LEU A 112 -3.43 6.59 -6.16
N ALA A 113 -4.03 7.30 -7.10
CA ALA A 113 -4.33 6.73 -8.40
C ALA A 113 -3.07 6.70 -9.28
N LYS A 114 -2.93 5.67 -10.13
CA LYS A 114 -1.85 5.56 -11.12
C LYS A 114 -1.66 6.84 -11.93
N ARG A 115 -2.78 7.46 -12.35
CA ARG A 115 -2.76 8.74 -13.07
C ARG A 115 -2.12 9.87 -12.26
N GLN A 116 -2.35 9.94 -10.95
CA GLN A 116 -1.75 10.97 -10.09
C GLN A 116 -0.24 10.77 -9.95
N ILE A 117 0.19 9.52 -9.78
CA ILE A 117 1.62 9.14 -9.73
C ILE A 117 2.30 9.51 -11.05
N ALA A 118 1.71 9.13 -12.18
CA ALA A 118 2.25 9.43 -13.51
C ALA A 118 2.33 10.94 -13.80
N LEU A 119 1.35 11.72 -13.32
CA LEU A 119 1.37 13.18 -13.47
C LEU A 119 2.44 13.84 -12.59
N SER A 120 2.66 13.35 -11.36
CA SER A 120 3.72 13.86 -10.48
C SER A 120 5.12 13.56 -11.03
N LEU A 121 5.29 12.50 -11.83
CA LEU A 121 6.57 12.12 -12.42
C LEU A 121 6.91 12.83 -13.74
N ARG A 122 6.00 13.61 -14.31
CA ARG A 122 6.31 14.54 -15.41
C ARG A 122 7.10 15.74 -14.88
#